data_AF-A0A8U0QSS8-F1
#
_entry.id   AF-A0A8U0QSS8-F1
#
_cell.length_a   1.000
_cell.length_b   1.000
_cell.length_c   1.000
_cell.angle_alpha   90.00
_cell.angle_beta   90.00
_cell.angle_gamma   90.00
#
_symmetry.space_group_name_H-M   'P 1'
#
loop_
_entity.id
_entity.type
_entity.pdbx_description
1 polymer ?
#
loop_
_entity_poly.entity_id
_entity_poly.type
_entity_poly.pdbx_seq_one_letter_code
_entity_poly.pdbx_strand_id
1 'polypeptide(L)'
;MLLGGNSGSFPHRTSPTRFHWGKCEYVCLYGCIFTVSHTLILKPQTPPVVRTFLNTTCPGAGTIRVFHGKANDPDIASTLVHGESSQASISGGLVINPPPKTIYQQRLHQLWYSTNQKAPLGRSRDQSPGLPNWFDTDTGKATFGVKSPKTAGVIINPPKSAEQVETEAQEGHQSYIRSHNAYFVG
;
A
#
# COMPACT_ATOMS: atom_id res chain seq x y z
N MET A 1 21.71 -13.43 1.52
CA MET A 1 22.13 -14.52 0.61
C MET A 1 21.92 -14.00 -0.80
N LEU A 2 22.88 -13.84 -1.72
CA LEU A 2 24.30 -14.19 -1.81
C LEU A 2 24.98 -13.02 -2.56
N LEU A 3 26.13 -12.55 -2.06
CA LEU A 3 27.01 -11.61 -2.77
C LEU A 3 27.97 -12.44 -3.61
N GLY A 4 27.93 -12.29 -4.95
CA GLY A 4 28.90 -12.88 -5.87
C GLY A 4 29.92 -11.84 -6.29
N GLY A 5 31.12 -11.91 -5.71
CA GLY A 5 32.28 -11.13 -6.13
C GLY A 5 32.98 -11.77 -7.32
N ASN A 6 33.42 -10.95 -8.28
CA ASN A 6 34.33 -11.36 -9.34
C ASN A 6 35.62 -10.54 -9.23
N SER A 7 36.65 -11.17 -8.66
CA SER A 7 38.03 -10.71 -8.68
C SER A 7 38.67 -11.14 -10.02
N GLY A 8 38.85 -10.19 -10.93
CA GLY A 8 39.62 -10.39 -12.16
C GLY A 8 41.12 -10.31 -11.86
N SER A 9 41.80 -11.44 -11.99
CA SER A 9 43.24 -11.62 -11.80
C SER A 9 44.06 -10.92 -12.89
N PHE A 10 45.06 -10.12 -12.51
CA PHE A 10 46.05 -9.57 -13.42
C PHE A 10 47.10 -10.64 -13.79
N PRO A 11 47.47 -10.81 -15.08
CA PRO A 11 48.55 -11.69 -15.44
C PRO A 11 49.92 -11.08 -15.11
N HIS A 12 50.74 -11.88 -14.43
CA HIS A 12 52.13 -11.61 -14.10
C HIS A 12 52.96 -11.48 -15.39
N ARG A 13 53.60 -10.33 -15.62
CA ARG A 13 54.54 -10.16 -16.74
C ARG A 13 55.92 -10.64 -16.30
N THR A 14 56.39 -11.71 -16.93
CA THR A 14 57.75 -12.21 -16.85
C THR A 14 58.68 -11.31 -17.67
N SER A 15 59.75 -10.82 -17.05
CA SER A 15 61.03 -10.51 -17.70
C SER A 15 61.92 -11.76 -17.67
N PRO A 16 62.88 -12.02 -18.59
CA PRO A 16 63.71 -11.01 -19.28
C PRO A 16 64.12 -11.35 -20.74
N THR A 17 64.51 -10.35 -21.53
CA THR A 17 65.52 -10.55 -22.59
C THR A 17 66.48 -9.38 -22.66
N ARG A 18 67.77 -9.73 -22.55
CA ARG A 18 68.97 -8.88 -22.64
C ARG A 18 68.90 -7.92 -23.83
N PHE A 19 69.12 -6.64 -23.56
CA PHE A 19 69.84 -5.78 -24.48
C PHE A 19 71.21 -5.45 -23.87
N HIS A 20 72.26 -5.65 -24.67
CA HIS A 20 73.64 -5.35 -24.32
C HIS A 20 73.81 -3.85 -24.10
N TRP A 21 74.35 -3.48 -22.95
CA TRP A 21 74.80 -2.12 -22.68
C TRP A 21 76.18 -1.93 -23.32
N GLY A 22 76.23 -1.18 -24.42
CA GLY A 22 77.45 -0.46 -24.78
C GLY A 22 77.76 0.57 -23.69
N LYS A 23 79.03 0.68 -23.29
CA LYS A 23 79.48 1.66 -22.30
C LYS A 23 79.10 3.08 -22.78
N CYS A 24 78.18 3.73 -22.08
CA CYS A 24 78.11 5.18 -22.01
C CYS A 24 78.50 5.56 -20.60
N GLU A 25 79.72 6.08 -20.46
CA GLU A 25 80.26 6.62 -19.22
C GLU A 25 79.36 7.77 -18.76
N TYR A 26 78.66 7.57 -17.64
CA TYR A 26 77.92 8.61 -16.96
C TYR A 26 78.86 9.31 -15.97
N VAL A 27 79.30 10.51 -16.32
CA VAL A 27 79.77 11.48 -15.32
C VAL A 27 78.51 12.18 -14.78
N CYS A 28 78.13 11.80 -13.56
CA CYS A 28 77.05 12.43 -12.82
C CYS A 28 77.63 13.66 -12.11
N LEU A 29 77.29 14.85 -12.62
CA LEU A 29 77.50 16.10 -11.89
C LEU A 29 76.20 16.91 -11.94
N TYR A 30 75.55 16.97 -10.77
CA TYR A 30 74.77 18.08 -10.23
C TYR A 30 73.84 18.86 -11.18
N GLY A 31 72.54 18.76 -10.90
CA GLY A 31 71.62 19.90 -10.97
C GLY A 31 71.43 20.53 -12.33
N CYS A 32 70.69 19.86 -13.21
CA CYS A 32 70.08 20.52 -14.36
C CYS A 32 68.57 20.59 -14.12
N ILE A 33 68.13 21.62 -13.37
CA ILE A 33 66.78 22.14 -13.53
C ILE A 33 66.71 22.58 -14.98
N PHE A 34 65.95 21.87 -15.81
CA PHE A 34 65.75 22.26 -17.20
C PHE A 34 64.87 23.50 -17.22
N THR A 35 65.44 24.66 -16.90
CA THR A 35 64.86 25.95 -17.24
C THR A 35 64.88 26.01 -18.76
N VAL A 36 63.72 25.73 -19.37
CA VAL A 36 63.48 26.02 -20.78
C VAL A 36 63.65 27.52 -20.93
N SER A 37 64.84 27.94 -21.35
CA SER A 37 65.11 29.28 -21.84
C SER A 37 64.09 29.57 -22.93
N HIS A 38 63.26 30.57 -22.67
CA HIS A 38 62.08 30.96 -23.44
C HIS A 38 62.49 31.62 -24.76
N THR A 39 63.20 30.91 -25.63
CA THR A 39 63.15 31.21 -27.07
C THR A 39 61.78 30.79 -27.54
N LEU A 40 60.91 31.76 -27.85
CA LEU A 40 59.57 31.55 -28.39
C LEU A 40 59.65 30.89 -29.77
N ILE A 41 59.96 29.59 -29.81
CA ILE A 41 59.68 28.76 -30.96
C ILE A 41 58.16 28.67 -31.00
N LEU A 42 57.54 29.52 -31.83
CA LEU A 42 56.14 29.42 -32.19
C LEU A 42 55.91 28.00 -32.71
N LYS A 43 55.33 27.13 -31.88
CA LYS A 43 54.88 25.83 -32.34
C LYS A 43 53.94 26.10 -33.52
N PRO A 44 54.15 25.44 -34.68
CA PRO A 44 53.24 25.62 -35.80
C PRO A 44 51.82 25.31 -35.32
N GLN A 45 50.91 26.24 -35.56
CA GLN A 45 49.52 26.08 -35.14
C GLN A 45 48.97 24.83 -35.82
N THR A 46 48.53 23.85 -35.02
CA THR A 46 47.96 22.63 -35.58
C THR A 46 46.76 23.00 -36.45
N PRO A 47 46.72 22.55 -37.71
CA PRO A 47 45.60 22.85 -38.59
C PRO A 47 44.29 22.32 -37.97
N PRO A 48 43.17 23.07 -38.07
CA PRO A 48 41.92 22.72 -37.41
C PRO A 48 41.42 21.30 -37.71
N VAL A 49 41.64 20.83 -38.95
CA VAL A 49 41.27 19.49 -39.41
C VAL A 49 42.01 18.39 -38.65
N VAL A 50 43.30 18.57 -38.36
CA VAL A 50 44.11 17.58 -37.62
C VAL A 50 43.85 17.69 -36.11
N ARG A 51 43.48 18.89 -35.64
CA ARG A 51 43.19 19.15 -34.22
C ARG A 51 42.06 18.28 -33.69
N THR A 52 41.03 17.97 -34.48
CA THR A 52 39.91 17.12 -34.05
C THR A 52 40.34 15.68 -33.78
N PHE A 53 41.21 15.11 -34.62
CA PHE A 53 41.80 13.79 -34.42
C PHE A 53 42.71 13.75 -33.18
N LEU A 54 43.54 14.78 -33.00
CA LEU A 54 44.37 14.89 -31.80
C LEU A 54 43.53 15.02 -30.53
N ASN A 55 42.45 15.82 -30.54
CA ASN A 55 41.55 15.96 -29.40
C ASN A 55 40.81 14.65 -29.05
N THR A 56 40.69 13.72 -30.02
CA THR A 56 40.14 12.38 -29.77
C THR A 56 41.15 11.48 -29.03
N THR A 57 42.42 11.51 -29.41
CA THR A 57 43.45 10.59 -28.88
C THR A 57 44.13 11.14 -27.63
N CYS A 58 44.46 12.43 -27.65
CA CYS A 58 45.22 13.16 -26.63
C CYS A 58 44.56 14.52 -26.35
N PRO A 59 43.37 14.55 -25.70
CA PRO A 59 42.74 15.79 -25.28
C PRO A 59 43.63 16.56 -24.29
N GLY A 60 43.46 17.88 -24.24
CA GLY A 60 44.09 18.71 -23.22
C GLY A 60 43.65 18.33 -21.80
N ALA A 61 44.47 18.63 -20.81
CA ALA A 61 44.12 18.38 -19.41
C ALA A 61 42.79 19.07 -19.05
N GLY A 62 41.87 18.33 -18.43
CA GLY A 62 40.54 18.83 -18.05
C GLY A 62 39.53 18.97 -19.19
N THR A 63 39.89 18.60 -20.42
CA THR A 63 38.97 18.66 -21.57
C THR A 63 38.32 17.30 -21.84
N ILE A 64 37.04 17.32 -22.23
CA ILE A 64 36.29 16.11 -22.58
C ILE A 64 36.81 15.57 -23.92
N ARG A 65 37.06 14.27 -23.97
CA ARG A 65 37.39 13.58 -25.22
C ARG A 65 36.14 13.47 -26.09
N VAL A 66 36.18 14.08 -27.29
CA VAL A 66 35.09 14.01 -28.27
C VAL A 66 35.57 13.22 -29.49
N PHE A 67 34.72 12.36 -30.05
CA PHE A 67 35.01 11.63 -31.27
C PHE A 67 35.16 12.60 -32.46
N HIS A 68 36.20 12.45 -33.29
CA HIS A 68 36.49 13.38 -34.40
C HIS A 68 35.31 13.62 -35.35
N GLY A 69 34.49 12.59 -35.62
CA GLY A 69 33.28 12.73 -36.45
C GLY A 69 32.14 13.53 -35.79
N LYS A 70 32.28 13.87 -34.50
CA LYS A 70 31.34 14.65 -33.68
C LYS A 70 31.95 15.93 -33.11
N ALA A 71 33.19 16.24 -33.47
CA ALA A 71 33.92 17.38 -32.91
C ALA A 71 33.34 18.76 -33.31
N ASN A 72 32.53 18.81 -34.36
CA ASN A 72 31.86 20.02 -34.84
C ASN A 72 30.36 20.02 -34.50
N ASP A 73 29.86 19.00 -33.81
CA ASP A 73 28.46 18.95 -33.40
C ASP A 73 28.25 19.94 -32.22
N PRO A 74 27.09 20.60 -32.14
CA PRO A 74 26.77 21.44 -31.00
C PRO A 74 26.72 20.61 -29.72
N ASP A 75 27.12 21.21 -28.59
CA ASP A 75 27.06 20.58 -27.27
C ASP A 75 25.61 20.54 -26.74
N ILE A 76 24.81 19.62 -27.27
CA ILE A 76 23.41 19.42 -26.88
C ILE A 76 23.31 18.89 -25.44
N ALA A 77 24.29 18.09 -25.02
CA ALA A 77 24.32 17.48 -23.68
C ALA A 77 24.36 18.53 -22.57
N SER A 78 25.04 19.66 -22.79
CA SER A 78 25.07 20.78 -21.83
C SER A 78 23.68 21.41 -21.57
N THR A 79 22.78 21.33 -22.55
CA THR A 79 21.43 21.92 -22.49
C THR A 79 20.34 20.90 -22.14
N LEU A 80 20.63 19.61 -22.29
CA LEU A 80 19.65 18.55 -22.11
C LEU A 80 19.62 18.12 -20.64
N VAL A 81 18.47 18.31 -20.00
CA VAL A 81 18.22 17.72 -18.68
C VAL A 81 17.90 16.25 -18.89
N HIS A 82 18.80 15.38 -18.42
CA HIS A 82 18.60 13.94 -18.48
C HIS A 82 17.58 13.49 -17.42
N GLY A 83 16.77 12.48 -17.76
CA GLY A 83 15.79 11.88 -16.86
C GLY A 83 14.35 12.20 -17.21
N GLU A 84 13.44 11.33 -16.79
CA GLU A 84 12.00 11.53 -16.94
C GLU A 84 11.50 12.35 -15.74
N SER A 85 10.99 13.55 -16.00
CA SER A 85 10.31 14.33 -14.97
C SER A 85 8.92 13.75 -14.75
N SER A 86 8.75 12.95 -13.70
CA SER A 86 7.42 12.53 -13.28
C SER A 86 6.70 13.70 -12.59
N GLN A 87 5.38 13.76 -12.78
CA GLN A 87 4.57 14.69 -11.99
C GLN A 87 4.59 14.24 -10.53
N ALA A 88 4.69 15.22 -9.62
CA ALA A 88 4.60 14.95 -8.19
C ALA A 88 3.28 14.26 -7.86
N SER A 89 3.32 13.28 -6.96
CA SER A 89 2.12 12.59 -6.49
C SER A 89 1.21 13.54 -5.72
N ILE A 90 -0.07 13.16 -5.61
CA ILE A 90 -1.03 13.86 -4.75
C ILE A 90 -0.44 13.93 -3.33
N SER A 91 -0.52 15.10 -2.71
CA SER A 91 -0.07 15.31 -1.34
C SER A 91 -0.70 14.27 -0.42
N GLY A 92 0.14 13.51 0.30
CA GLY A 92 -0.32 12.48 1.24
C GLY A 92 -1.27 13.02 2.30
N GLY A 93 -1.17 14.32 2.63
CA GLY A 93 -2.09 14.99 3.55
C GLY A 93 -3.54 14.97 3.06
N LEU A 94 -3.78 15.12 1.76
CA LEU A 94 -5.13 15.07 1.19
C LEU A 94 -5.69 13.65 1.14
N VAL A 95 -4.82 12.64 1.11
CA VAL A 95 -5.20 11.23 1.13
C VAL A 95 -5.56 10.80 2.56
N ILE A 96 -4.74 11.19 3.53
CA ILE A 96 -4.93 10.86 4.96
C ILE A 96 -6.11 11.65 5.53
N ASN A 97 -6.17 12.95 5.23
CA ASN A 97 -7.22 13.84 5.70
C ASN A 97 -7.95 14.45 4.50
N PRO A 98 -8.91 13.72 3.92
CA PRO A 98 -9.70 14.26 2.83
C PRO A 98 -10.47 15.51 3.29
N PRO A 99 -10.72 16.46 2.38
CA PRO A 99 -11.46 17.65 2.72
C PRO A 99 -12.85 17.29 3.28
N PRO A 100 -13.35 18.06 4.27
CA PRO A 100 -14.65 17.79 4.86
C PRO A 100 -15.75 17.89 3.80
N LYS A 101 -16.65 16.91 3.78
CA LYS A 101 -17.79 16.90 2.86
C LYS A 101 -18.75 18.02 3.20
N THR A 102 -19.32 18.63 2.17
CA THR A 102 -20.45 19.56 2.37
C THR A 102 -21.70 18.78 2.78
N ILE A 103 -22.65 19.45 3.43
CA ILE A 103 -23.93 18.85 3.84
C ILE A 103 -24.66 18.25 2.62
N TYR A 104 -24.60 18.92 1.47
CA TYR A 104 -25.19 18.43 0.23
C TYR A 104 -24.56 17.11 -0.23
N GLN A 105 -23.23 17.04 -0.29
CA GLN A 105 -22.50 15.83 -0.66
C GLN A 105 -22.77 14.68 0.31
N GLN A 106 -22.85 14.98 1.61
CA GLN A 106 -23.16 13.98 2.63
C GLN A 106 -24.58 13.42 2.46
N ARG A 107 -25.59 14.28 2.21
CA ARG A 107 -26.97 13.84 1.98
C ARG A 107 -27.09 13.00 0.71
N LEU A 108 -26.46 13.43 -0.40
CA LEU A 108 -26.43 12.63 -1.63
C LEU A 108 -25.80 11.26 -1.42
N HIS A 109 -24.67 11.22 -0.71
CA HIS A 109 -23.98 9.97 -0.36
C HIS A 109 -24.86 9.06 0.49
N GLN A 110 -25.62 9.61 1.43
CA GLN A 110 -26.56 8.82 2.22
C GLN A 110 -27.69 8.20 1.40
N LEU A 111 -28.21 8.91 0.40
CA LEU A 111 -29.31 8.44 -0.44
C LEU A 111 -28.90 7.31 -1.40
N TRP A 112 -27.70 7.40 -1.97
CA TRP A 112 -27.25 6.47 -3.01
C TRP A 112 -26.85 5.09 -2.47
N TYR A 113 -26.26 5.04 -1.27
CA TYR A 113 -25.69 3.81 -0.74
C TYR A 113 -26.77 2.93 -0.10
N SER A 114 -27.03 1.77 -0.70
CA SER A 114 -28.01 0.78 -0.20
C SER A 114 -27.67 0.26 1.20
N THR A 115 -26.40 0.35 1.63
CA THR A 115 -26.00 0.04 3.01
C THR A 115 -26.64 0.99 4.02
N ASN A 116 -26.74 2.28 3.70
CA ASN A 116 -27.39 3.27 4.58
C ASN A 116 -28.89 3.03 4.70
N GLN A 117 -29.54 2.46 3.68
CA GLN A 117 -30.94 2.03 3.73
C GLN A 117 -31.13 0.77 4.59
N LYS A 118 -30.17 -0.17 4.53
CA LYS A 118 -30.23 -1.43 5.27
C LYS A 118 -29.85 -1.30 6.74
N ALA A 119 -28.95 -0.37 7.08
CA ALA A 119 -28.42 -0.18 8.42
C ALA A 119 -28.16 1.31 8.70
N PRO A 120 -29.20 2.14 8.83
CA PRO A 120 -29.04 3.54 9.17
C PRO A 120 -28.45 3.70 10.58
N LEU A 121 -27.50 4.62 10.75
CA LEU A 121 -26.91 4.88 12.06
C LEU A 121 -27.96 5.44 13.02
N GLY A 122 -28.09 4.82 14.20
CA GLY A 122 -29.02 5.26 15.25
C GLY A 122 -30.49 4.99 14.96
N ARG A 123 -30.83 4.25 13.89
CA ARG A 123 -32.20 3.84 13.56
C ARG A 123 -32.22 2.38 13.09
N SER A 124 -33.37 1.74 13.19
CA SER A 124 -33.58 0.45 12.51
C SER A 124 -33.82 0.68 11.02
N ARG A 125 -33.60 -0.36 10.23
CA ARG A 125 -34.07 -0.42 8.84
C ARG A 125 -35.57 -0.18 8.78
N ASP A 126 -36.01 0.57 7.77
CA ASP A 126 -37.44 0.70 7.47
C ASP A 126 -37.98 -0.63 6.92
N GLN A 127 -38.95 -1.20 7.65
CA GLN A 127 -39.66 -2.43 7.32
C GLN A 127 -41.13 -2.16 6.95
N SER A 128 -41.52 -0.90 6.79
CA SER A 128 -42.84 -0.52 6.30
C SER A 128 -43.20 -1.07 4.91
N PRO A 129 -42.24 -1.29 3.96
CA PRO A 129 -42.60 -1.82 2.65
C PRO A 129 -43.14 -3.26 2.77
N GLY A 130 -44.42 -3.44 2.44
CA GLY A 130 -45.10 -4.73 2.50
C GLY A 130 -45.94 -4.97 3.75
N LEU A 131 -46.07 -3.98 4.64
CA LEU A 131 -47.05 -4.05 5.72
C LEU A 131 -48.48 -3.95 5.16
N PRO A 132 -49.46 -4.67 5.75
CA PRO A 132 -50.85 -4.55 5.37
C PRO A 132 -51.36 -3.11 5.52
N ASN A 133 -52.25 -2.68 4.62
CA ASN A 133 -52.84 -1.34 4.61
C ASN A 133 -53.60 -0.94 5.90
N TRP A 134 -54.10 -1.91 6.66
CA TRP A 134 -54.77 -1.68 7.95
C TRP A 134 -53.78 -1.47 9.10
N PHE A 135 -52.48 -1.76 8.88
CA PHE A 135 -51.45 -1.66 9.89
C PHE A 135 -50.88 -0.23 9.93
N ASP A 136 -51.47 0.57 10.81
CA ASP A 136 -51.10 1.97 10.98
C ASP A 136 -49.89 2.08 11.91
N THR A 137 -48.71 2.32 11.32
CA THR A 137 -47.41 2.28 12.03
C THR A 137 -47.26 3.48 12.99
N ASP A 138 -47.94 4.58 12.67
CA ASP A 138 -47.79 5.88 13.35
C ASP A 138 -48.57 5.94 14.66
N THR A 139 -49.66 5.18 14.75
CA THR A 139 -50.62 5.31 15.84
C THR A 139 -50.30 4.38 17.02
N GLY A 140 -49.38 3.40 16.85
CA GLY A 140 -48.94 2.49 17.92
C GLY A 140 -50.06 1.61 18.53
N LYS A 141 -51.24 1.59 17.91
CA LYS A 141 -52.44 0.89 18.41
C LYS A 141 -52.47 -0.59 18.06
N ALA A 142 -51.64 -1.01 17.10
CA ALA A 142 -51.59 -2.40 16.68
C ALA A 142 -50.73 -3.21 17.66
N THR A 143 -51.38 -4.08 18.43
CA THR A 143 -50.70 -5.06 19.27
C THR A 143 -50.36 -6.29 18.41
N PHE A 144 -49.11 -6.71 18.43
CA PHE A 144 -48.69 -7.94 17.77
C PHE A 144 -48.99 -9.17 18.64
N GLY A 145 -49.29 -10.29 17.99
CA GLY A 145 -49.58 -11.56 18.64
C GLY A 145 -51.06 -11.90 18.71
N VAL A 146 -51.36 -13.16 19.01
CA VAL A 146 -52.74 -13.65 19.17
C VAL A 146 -53.21 -13.29 20.57
N LYS A 147 -54.30 -12.53 20.67
CA LYS A 147 -54.93 -12.24 21.97
C LYS A 147 -55.48 -13.55 22.55
N SER A 148 -54.96 -13.97 23.70
CA SER A 148 -55.53 -15.12 24.42
C SER A 148 -56.88 -14.73 25.01
N PRO A 149 -57.97 -15.46 24.75
CA PRO A 149 -59.28 -15.16 25.32
C PRO A 149 -59.36 -15.46 26.82
N LYS A 150 -58.39 -16.19 27.38
CA LYS A 150 -58.35 -16.57 28.79
C LYS A 150 -57.63 -15.50 29.61
N THR A 151 -58.30 -14.99 30.63
CA THR A 151 -57.67 -14.15 31.66
C THR A 151 -56.70 -15.01 32.47
N ALA A 152 -55.52 -14.49 32.77
CA ALA A 152 -54.50 -15.21 33.54
C ALA A 152 -55.05 -15.82 34.85
N GLY A 153 -56.01 -15.16 35.49
CA GLY A 153 -56.68 -15.65 36.69
C GLY A 153 -57.39 -17.00 36.51
N VAL A 154 -57.98 -17.28 35.34
CA VAL A 154 -58.65 -18.57 35.05
C VAL A 154 -57.63 -19.70 34.83
N ILE A 155 -56.41 -19.36 34.43
CA ILE A 155 -55.30 -20.31 34.28
C ILE A 155 -54.70 -20.62 35.65
N ILE A 156 -54.50 -19.59 36.48
CA ILE A 156 -53.93 -19.72 37.83
C ILE A 156 -54.91 -20.40 38.79
N ASN A 157 -56.19 -20.01 38.72
CA ASN A 157 -57.26 -20.57 39.52
C ASN A 157 -58.40 -21.03 38.60
N PRO A 158 -58.39 -22.30 38.17
CA PRO A 158 -59.47 -22.86 37.38
C PRO A 158 -60.81 -22.69 38.10
N PRO A 159 -61.93 -22.49 37.39
CA PRO A 159 -63.26 -22.31 37.99
C PRO A 159 -63.84 -23.62 38.58
N LYS A 160 -63.01 -24.61 38.89
CA LYS A 160 -63.41 -25.85 39.55
C LYS A 160 -63.47 -25.60 41.06
N SER A 161 -64.52 -26.09 41.73
CA SER A 161 -64.59 -26.05 43.18
C SER A 161 -63.57 -27.04 43.78
N ALA A 162 -63.11 -26.76 45.00
CA ALA A 162 -62.22 -27.67 45.71
C ALA A 162 -62.84 -29.07 45.87
N GLU A 163 -64.15 -29.15 46.15
CA GLU A 163 -64.90 -30.40 46.27
C GLU A 163 -64.88 -31.21 44.97
N GLN A 164 -65.06 -30.55 43.82
CA GLN A 164 -65.02 -31.22 42.53
C GLN A 164 -63.62 -31.75 42.22
N VAL A 165 -62.58 -30.96 42.52
CA VAL A 165 -61.17 -31.38 42.34
C VAL A 165 -60.85 -32.60 43.21
N GLU A 166 -61.28 -32.60 44.46
CA GLU A 166 -61.05 -33.71 45.39
C GLU A 166 -61.78 -34.98 44.94
N THR A 167 -63.02 -34.85 44.48
CA THR A 167 -63.81 -36.00 43.99
C THR A 167 -63.15 -36.62 42.75
N GLU A 168 -62.80 -35.78 41.75
CA GLU A 168 -62.09 -36.24 40.54
C GLU A 168 -60.73 -36.87 40.89
N ALA A 169 -60.01 -36.31 41.87
CA ALA A 169 -58.74 -36.84 42.34
C ALA A 169 -58.92 -38.22 42.95
N GLN A 170 -59.90 -38.42 43.83
CA GLN A 170 -60.16 -39.70 44.49
C GLN A 170 -60.61 -40.79 43.51
N GLU A 171 -61.48 -40.43 42.55
CA GLU A 171 -61.94 -41.35 41.50
C GLU A 171 -60.79 -41.80 40.58
N GLY A 172 -59.91 -40.87 40.19
CA GLY A 172 -58.74 -41.16 39.36
C GLY A 172 -57.60 -41.86 40.12
N HIS A 173 -57.55 -41.72 41.45
CA HIS A 173 -56.42 -42.15 42.28
C HIS A 173 -56.18 -43.65 42.20
N GLN A 174 -57.23 -44.48 42.11
CA GLN A 174 -57.09 -45.94 42.02
C GLN A 174 -56.29 -46.38 40.78
N SER A 175 -56.55 -45.75 39.64
CA SER A 175 -55.81 -46.01 38.40
C SER A 175 -54.37 -45.48 38.49
N TYR A 176 -54.17 -44.38 39.22
CA TYR A 176 -52.87 -43.78 39.43
C TYR A 176 -51.98 -44.60 40.37
N ILE A 177 -52.54 -45.16 41.45
CA ILE A 177 -51.87 -46.14 42.33
C ILE A 177 -51.39 -47.32 41.49
N ARG A 178 -52.25 -47.89 40.63
CA ARG A 178 -51.90 -49.07 39.83
C ARG A 178 -50.78 -48.82 38.83
N SER A 179 -50.70 -47.61 38.28
CA SER A 179 -49.71 -47.27 37.25
C SER A 179 -48.41 -46.69 37.81
N HIS A 180 -48.48 -45.95 38.92
CA HIS A 180 -47.36 -45.17 39.45
C HIS A 180 -47.01 -45.50 40.92
N ASN A 181 -47.73 -46.43 41.57
CA ASN A 181 -47.55 -46.78 42.99
C ASN A 181 -47.58 -45.56 43.93
N ALA A 182 -48.37 -44.54 43.58
CA ALA A 182 -48.48 -43.30 44.33
C ALA A 182 -49.60 -43.42 45.36
N TYR A 183 -49.24 -43.81 46.58
CA TYR A 183 -50.16 -43.96 47.72
C TYR A 183 -50.28 -42.66 48.51
N PHE A 184 -51.40 -42.47 49.22
CA PHE A 184 -51.53 -41.40 50.20
C PHE A 184 -50.51 -41.57 51.34
N VAL A 185 -50.02 -40.46 51.86
CA VAL A 185 -49.19 -40.43 53.08
C VAL A 185 -50.08 -40.78 54.28
N GLY A 186 -49.76 -41.90 54.93
CA GLY A 186 -50.50 -42.45 56.08
C GLY A 186 -50.18 -41.80 57.42
#